data_AF-A0A4Q3C3R3-F1
#
_entry.id   AF-A0A4Q3C3R3-F1
#
_cell.length_a   1.000
_cell.length_b   1.000
_cell.length_c   1.000
_cell.angle_alpha   90.00
_cell.angle_beta   90.00
_cell.angle_gamma   90.00
#
_symmetry.space_group_name_H-M   'P 1'
#
loop_
_entity.id
_entity.type
_entity.pdbx_description
1 polymer ?
#
loop_
_entity_poly.entity_id
_entity_poly.type
_entity_poly.pdbx_seq_one_letter_code
_entity_poly.pdbx_strand_id
1 'polypeptide(L)'
;GDTAYESYINTLEVIEKCAEYLEQNYGKKGPVFGGAKLQSLPETERKSQAAAIAPILRGFCSSKTQMIGHFTDDARVLEFINSNDLDRLAPLGTSCPDHFLRTKISPLVLELEAGEDLSDVAAIKERLAPAFEAYRKMYEEYYNTCKHSNSPAIRDANPVIILFKGVGMFAFAKDKQTARVAAEFYTNAINVMKGAEAVSEYTSLPRQEAFNIEYWLLEEAKLQRMPKPKALSGRIALITGSAGGIGKAIAKKLVSEGAVVVLNDMNAERLAGAGEEFKDLFGKDSYTTAVMDVTSTEQISAAMDIAALAFGGVDIIVNNAGLSISKTIADHTTKDWDLLYDVLVKGQFLVTQAAAAIMKKQDVGGDIINIVSKNALVSGPNNAGYGSAKA
;
A
#
# COMPACT_ATOMS: atom_id res chain seq x y z
N GLY A 1 11.25 -2.03 40.87
CA GLY A 1 11.85 -1.57 42.13
C GLY A 1 10.80 -0.88 42.95
N ASP A 2 11.22 -0.16 43.98
CA ASP A 2 10.31 0.55 44.89
C ASP A 2 9.95 1.95 44.34
N THR A 3 10.67 2.41 43.31
CA THR A 3 10.35 3.64 42.57
C THR A 3 9.93 3.38 41.13
N ALA A 4 9.30 4.38 40.50
CA ALA A 4 8.92 4.34 39.08
C ALA A 4 10.16 4.21 38.17
N TYR A 5 11.24 4.94 38.49
CA TYR A 5 12.50 4.86 37.74
C TYR A 5 13.14 3.48 37.86
N GLU A 6 13.26 2.94 39.07
CA GLU A 6 13.78 1.58 39.26
C GLU A 6 12.92 0.51 38.58
N SER A 7 11.60 0.68 38.57
CA SER A 7 10.71 -0.23 37.85
C SER A 7 10.92 -0.16 36.33
N TYR A 8 11.14 1.03 35.79
CA TYR A 8 11.50 1.21 34.39
C TYR A 8 12.85 0.55 34.05
N ILE A 9 13.89 0.79 34.84
CA ILE A 9 15.22 0.18 34.65
C ILE A 9 15.16 -1.34 34.77
N ASN A 10 14.49 -1.87 35.81
CA ASN A 10 14.33 -3.32 35.96
C ASN A 10 13.61 -3.95 34.75
N THR A 11 12.62 -3.26 34.18
CA THR A 11 11.91 -3.73 32.99
C THR A 11 12.86 -3.83 31.80
N LEU A 12 13.69 -2.81 31.58
CA LEU A 12 14.71 -2.84 30.52
C LEU A 12 15.72 -3.96 30.74
N GLU A 13 16.24 -4.14 31.95
CA GLU A 13 17.20 -5.22 32.26
C GLU A 13 16.62 -6.61 32.02
N VAL A 14 15.35 -6.84 32.38
CA VAL A 14 14.69 -8.12 32.13
C VAL A 14 14.48 -8.34 30.63
N ILE A 15 14.03 -7.32 29.89
CA ILE A 15 13.86 -7.39 28.43
C ILE A 15 15.18 -7.71 27.75
N GLU A 16 16.27 -7.04 28.15
CA GLU A 16 17.60 -7.27 27.58
C GLU A 16 18.09 -8.69 27.86
N LYS A 17 17.98 -9.18 29.10
CA LYS A 17 18.33 -10.57 29.45
C LYS A 17 17.54 -11.59 28.64
N CYS A 18 16.25 -11.34 28.40
CA CYS A 18 15.43 -12.19 27.55
C CYS A 18 15.88 -12.14 26.08
N ALA A 19 16.21 -10.96 25.56
CA ALA A 19 16.71 -10.78 24.20
C ALA A 19 18.05 -11.52 23.99
N GLU A 20 19.02 -11.31 24.89
CA GLU A 20 20.31 -12.00 24.89
C GLU A 20 20.13 -13.52 24.93
N TYR A 21 19.23 -14.01 25.79
CA TYR A 21 18.92 -15.44 25.86
C TYR A 21 18.39 -15.98 24.53
N LEU A 22 17.48 -15.26 23.87
CA LEU A 22 16.96 -15.67 22.57
C LEU A 22 18.05 -15.68 21.50
N GLU A 23 18.87 -14.62 21.43
CA GLU A 23 19.99 -14.51 20.49
C GLU A 23 20.98 -15.66 20.64
N GLN A 24 21.28 -16.02 21.89
CA GLN A 24 22.14 -17.17 22.19
C GLN A 24 21.50 -18.50 21.81
N ASN A 25 20.18 -18.62 21.65
CA ASN A 25 19.50 -19.87 21.35
C ASN A 25 19.06 -20.02 19.89
N TYR A 26 19.04 -18.95 19.10
CA TYR A 26 18.81 -19.05 17.66
C TYR A 26 19.81 -20.00 17.00
N GLY A 27 19.31 -20.94 16.19
CA GLY A 27 20.16 -21.90 15.47
C GLY A 27 20.63 -23.11 16.28
N LYS A 28 20.47 -23.15 17.61
CA LYS A 28 21.03 -24.23 18.45
C LYS A 28 20.31 -25.57 18.31
N LYS A 29 18.98 -25.57 18.27
CA LYS A 29 18.16 -26.79 18.11
C LYS A 29 17.99 -27.20 16.64
N GLY A 30 18.21 -26.25 15.74
CA GLY A 30 18.06 -26.38 14.29
C GLY A 30 18.08 -24.99 13.65
N PRO A 31 18.11 -24.92 12.31
CA PRO A 31 18.04 -23.64 11.60
C PRO A 31 16.75 -22.87 11.94
N VAL A 32 16.83 -21.55 11.99
CA VAL A 32 15.66 -20.68 12.20
C VAL A 32 14.58 -21.00 11.17
N PHE A 33 13.35 -21.23 11.63
CA PHE A 33 12.21 -21.62 10.79
C PHE A 33 12.47 -22.86 9.90
N GLY A 34 13.26 -23.82 10.40
CA GLY A 34 13.62 -25.01 9.65
C GLY A 34 14.56 -24.72 8.46
N GLY A 35 15.08 -23.50 8.35
CA GLY A 35 16.04 -23.08 7.33
C GLY A 35 15.37 -22.58 6.06
N ALA A 36 16.19 -22.06 5.14
CA ALA A 36 15.72 -21.54 3.86
C ALA A 36 15.28 -22.67 2.92
N LYS A 37 14.05 -22.58 2.43
CA LYS A 37 13.45 -23.39 1.35
C LYS A 37 13.63 -22.71 -0.01
N LEU A 38 13.61 -21.37 -0.02
CA LEU A 38 13.72 -20.54 -1.21
C LEU A 38 14.72 -19.40 -0.99
N GLN A 39 15.26 -18.87 -2.09
CA GLN A 39 16.04 -17.66 -2.08
C GLN A 39 15.16 -16.50 -2.57
N SER A 40 15.19 -15.37 -1.87
CA SER A 40 14.56 -14.15 -2.33
C SER A 40 15.12 -13.69 -3.66
N LEU A 41 14.29 -13.12 -4.53
CA LEU A 41 14.78 -12.39 -5.70
C LEU A 41 15.64 -11.20 -5.27
N PRO A 42 16.49 -10.66 -6.16
CA PRO A 42 17.14 -9.37 -5.94
C PRO A 42 16.13 -8.26 -5.63
N GLU A 43 16.53 -7.27 -4.83
CA GLU A 43 15.63 -6.21 -4.35
C GLU A 43 14.86 -5.50 -5.47
N THR A 44 15.55 -5.17 -6.57
CA THR A 44 14.93 -4.53 -7.74
C THR A 44 13.84 -5.40 -8.37
N GLU A 45 14.08 -6.71 -8.48
CA GLU A 45 13.11 -7.66 -9.04
C GLU A 45 11.93 -7.87 -8.10
N ARG A 46 12.18 -7.95 -6.77
CA ARG A 46 11.09 -8.00 -5.78
C ARG A 46 10.18 -6.79 -5.88
N LYS A 47 10.76 -5.59 -5.96
CA LYS A 47 9.99 -4.34 -6.11
C LYS A 47 9.24 -4.30 -7.43
N SER A 48 9.82 -4.78 -8.52
CA SER A 48 9.13 -4.88 -9.80
C SER A 48 7.94 -5.85 -9.75
N GLN A 49 8.13 -7.06 -9.21
CA GLN A 49 7.03 -8.01 -9.03
C GLN A 49 5.96 -7.49 -8.09
N ALA A 50 6.36 -6.83 -7.00
CA ALA A 50 5.44 -6.26 -6.04
C ALA A 50 4.62 -5.11 -6.65
N ALA A 51 5.23 -4.24 -7.44
CA ALA A 51 4.53 -3.20 -8.19
C ALA A 51 3.52 -3.79 -9.18
N ALA A 52 3.88 -4.87 -9.87
CA ALA A 52 3.02 -5.51 -10.85
C ALA A 52 1.78 -6.17 -10.23
N ILE A 53 1.94 -6.83 -9.08
CA ILE A 53 0.88 -7.62 -8.42
C ILE A 53 0.00 -6.79 -7.47
N ALA A 54 0.54 -5.74 -6.85
CA ALA A 54 -0.18 -4.98 -5.81
C ALA A 54 -1.54 -4.44 -6.27
N PRO A 55 -1.71 -3.91 -7.50
CA PRO A 55 -3.02 -3.51 -8.02
C PRO A 55 -4.05 -4.64 -8.05
N ILE A 56 -3.63 -5.85 -8.40
CA ILE A 56 -4.51 -7.03 -8.45
C ILE A 56 -4.93 -7.42 -7.02
N LEU A 57 -3.96 -7.52 -6.10
CA LEU A 57 -4.23 -7.86 -4.69
C LEU A 57 -5.13 -6.83 -4.02
N ARG A 58 -4.89 -5.54 -4.26
CA ARG A 58 -5.74 -4.45 -3.78
C ARG A 58 -7.18 -4.60 -4.26
N GLY A 59 -7.36 -4.95 -5.53
CA GLY A 59 -8.67 -5.22 -6.12
C GLY A 59 -9.43 -6.28 -5.35
N PHE A 60 -8.81 -7.44 -5.11
CA PHE A 60 -9.41 -8.51 -4.30
C PHE A 60 -9.73 -8.06 -2.86
N CYS A 61 -8.81 -7.33 -2.22
CA CYS A 61 -9.02 -6.85 -0.85
C CYS A 61 -10.09 -5.74 -0.75
N SER A 62 -10.43 -5.07 -1.85
CA SER A 62 -11.35 -3.92 -1.87
C SER A 62 -12.80 -4.26 -2.21
N SER A 63 -13.19 -5.54 -2.12
CA SER A 63 -14.51 -6.03 -2.53
C SER A 63 -15.69 -5.42 -1.75
N LYS A 64 -15.49 -5.00 -0.49
CA LYS A 64 -16.50 -4.33 0.34
C LYS A 64 -16.23 -2.84 0.55
N THR A 65 -14.96 -2.50 0.73
CA THR A 65 -14.51 -1.13 1.03
C THR A 65 -13.21 -0.88 0.30
N GLN A 66 -13.00 0.33 -0.21
CA GLN A 66 -11.74 0.70 -0.86
C GLN A 66 -10.59 0.64 0.15
N MET A 67 -9.60 -0.20 -0.12
CA MET A 67 -8.43 -0.38 0.75
C MET A 67 -7.22 0.38 0.21
N ILE A 68 -6.25 0.67 1.08
CA ILE A 68 -4.92 1.16 0.76
C ILE A 68 -3.90 0.10 1.12
N GLY A 69 -2.88 -0.06 0.28
CA GLY A 69 -1.80 -1.03 0.43
C GLY A 69 -0.56 -0.51 1.16
N HIS A 70 0.21 -1.46 1.68
CA HIS A 70 1.58 -1.29 2.12
C HIS A 70 2.38 -2.52 1.73
N PHE A 71 3.54 -2.33 1.11
CA PHE A 71 4.48 -3.40 0.80
C PHE A 71 5.73 -3.27 1.66
N THR A 72 6.25 -4.41 2.11
CA THR A 72 7.55 -4.50 2.78
C THR A 72 8.28 -5.79 2.37
N ASP A 73 9.57 -5.67 2.12
CA ASP A 73 10.51 -6.75 1.89
C ASP A 73 11.58 -6.80 3.00
N ASP A 74 11.19 -6.45 4.24
CA ASP A 74 12.04 -6.51 5.43
C ASP A 74 12.72 -7.89 5.54
N ALA A 75 14.00 -7.89 5.91
CA ALA A 75 14.80 -9.12 5.99
C ALA A 75 14.18 -10.21 6.87
N ARG A 76 13.49 -9.83 7.96
CA ARG A 76 12.80 -10.78 8.85
C ARG A 76 11.59 -11.41 8.18
N VAL A 77 10.87 -10.63 7.37
CA VAL A 77 9.76 -11.13 6.55
C VAL A 77 10.30 -12.08 5.49
N LEU A 78 11.37 -11.70 4.79
CA LEU A 78 12.00 -12.55 3.77
C LEU A 78 12.55 -13.86 4.35
N GLU A 79 13.17 -13.82 5.53
CA GLU A 79 13.63 -15.03 6.24
C GLU A 79 12.45 -15.98 6.53
N PHE A 80 11.32 -15.43 6.98
CA PHE A 80 10.12 -16.21 7.30
C PHE A 80 9.41 -16.78 6.08
N ILE A 81 9.10 -15.95 5.07
CA ILE A 81 8.31 -16.39 3.90
C ILE A 81 9.07 -17.35 2.98
N ASN A 82 10.38 -17.44 3.13
CA ASN A 82 11.20 -18.36 2.34
C ASN A 82 11.62 -19.59 3.14
N SER A 83 11.09 -19.78 4.34
CA SER A 83 11.49 -20.86 5.24
C SER A 83 10.76 -22.18 4.96
N ASN A 84 11.29 -23.29 5.49
CA ASN A 84 10.62 -24.58 5.47
C ASN A 84 9.38 -24.62 6.36
N ASP A 85 9.32 -23.78 7.39
CA ASP A 85 8.23 -23.74 8.37
C ASP A 85 7.07 -22.81 8.01
N LEU A 86 7.13 -22.08 6.88
CA LEU A 86 6.08 -21.11 6.50
C LEU A 86 4.68 -21.74 6.53
N ASP A 87 4.51 -22.90 5.90
CA ASP A 87 3.21 -23.56 5.74
C ASP A 87 2.64 -24.05 7.09
N ARG A 88 3.51 -24.31 8.07
CA ARG A 88 3.14 -24.69 9.45
C ARG A 88 2.82 -23.47 10.30
N LEU A 89 3.64 -22.41 10.23
CA LEU A 89 3.59 -21.27 11.14
C LEU A 89 2.61 -20.18 10.69
N ALA A 90 2.51 -19.88 9.39
CA ALA A 90 1.60 -18.84 8.90
C ALA A 90 0.14 -19.06 9.33
N PRO A 91 -0.43 -20.29 9.24
CA PRO A 91 -1.81 -20.53 9.68
C PRO A 91 -2.05 -20.35 11.18
N LEU A 92 -1.00 -20.43 12.02
CA LEU A 92 -1.11 -20.23 13.47
C LEU A 92 -1.38 -18.76 13.80
N GLY A 93 -1.05 -17.83 12.89
CA GLY A 93 -1.42 -16.44 13.04
C GLY A 93 -0.63 -15.69 14.10
N THR A 94 -1.28 -14.76 14.77
CA THR A 94 -0.59 -13.70 15.52
C THR A 94 -0.49 -13.93 17.02
N SER A 95 0.54 -13.33 17.61
CA SER A 95 0.98 -13.58 18.98
C SER A 95 0.36 -12.71 20.08
N CYS A 96 -0.29 -11.60 19.76
CA CYS A 96 -0.75 -10.61 20.74
C CYS A 96 -2.20 -10.18 20.47
N PRO A 97 -2.99 -9.84 21.50
CA PRO A 97 -4.35 -9.33 21.35
C PRO A 97 -4.50 -8.18 20.33
N ASP A 98 -3.59 -7.21 20.35
CA ASP A 98 -3.60 -6.07 19.42
C ASP A 98 -3.38 -6.48 17.96
N HIS A 99 -2.70 -7.61 17.74
CA HIS A 99 -2.46 -8.12 16.39
C HIS A 99 -3.77 -8.61 15.76
N PHE A 100 -4.65 -9.28 16.50
CA PHE A 100 -5.91 -9.80 15.96
C PHE A 100 -6.79 -8.70 15.37
N LEU A 101 -6.81 -7.52 16.00
CA LEU A 101 -7.56 -6.36 15.53
C LEU A 101 -7.02 -5.75 14.23
N ARG A 102 -5.73 -5.97 13.93
CA ARG A 102 -5.00 -5.30 12.85
C ARG A 102 -4.59 -6.21 11.72
N THR A 103 -4.45 -7.51 11.97
CA THR A 103 -3.85 -8.47 11.02
C THR A 103 -4.75 -9.68 10.74
N LYS A 104 -5.87 -9.80 11.47
CA LYS A 104 -6.76 -10.98 11.51
C LYS A 104 -6.07 -12.22 12.10
N ILE A 105 -6.79 -13.33 12.11
CA ILE A 105 -6.33 -14.60 12.68
C ILE A 105 -5.21 -15.29 11.90
N SER A 106 -5.03 -14.97 10.62
CA SER A 106 -3.95 -15.55 9.79
C SER A 106 -3.74 -14.71 8.52
N PRO A 107 -2.53 -14.72 7.93
CA PRO A 107 -2.29 -14.16 6.61
C PRO A 107 -2.88 -15.07 5.51
N LEU A 108 -2.92 -14.55 4.29
CA LEU A 108 -3.04 -15.35 3.07
C LEU A 108 -1.65 -15.57 2.46
N VAL A 109 -1.23 -16.82 2.26
CA VAL A 109 -0.01 -17.14 1.51
C VAL A 109 -0.38 -17.33 0.04
N LEU A 110 0.31 -16.62 -0.86
CA LEU A 110 0.08 -16.75 -2.29
C LEU A 110 0.77 -18.00 -2.86
N GLU A 111 0.04 -18.75 -3.67
CA GLU A 111 0.59 -19.82 -4.51
C GLU A 111 1.02 -19.26 -5.88
N LEU A 112 2.00 -18.35 -5.80
CA LEU A 112 2.69 -17.72 -6.91
C LEU A 112 4.18 -18.02 -6.80
N GLU A 113 4.84 -18.17 -7.95
CA GLU A 113 6.28 -18.40 -8.03
C GLU A 113 7.04 -17.07 -8.11
N ALA A 114 8.12 -16.95 -7.33
CA ALA A 114 9.00 -15.80 -7.43
C ALA A 114 9.63 -15.76 -8.82
N GLY A 115 9.58 -14.60 -9.47
CA GLY A 115 10.09 -14.40 -10.83
C GLY A 115 9.13 -14.78 -11.95
N GLU A 116 7.93 -15.31 -11.64
CA GLU A 116 6.95 -15.61 -12.69
C GLU A 116 6.47 -14.35 -13.42
N ASP A 117 6.06 -14.53 -14.69
CA ASP A 117 5.50 -13.44 -15.49
C ASP A 117 4.08 -13.10 -15.03
N LEU A 118 3.88 -11.84 -14.65
CA LEU A 118 2.62 -11.29 -14.16
C LEU A 118 1.92 -10.40 -15.21
N SER A 119 2.35 -10.47 -16.47
CA SER A 119 1.81 -9.65 -17.56
C SER A 119 0.37 -10.02 -17.92
N ASP A 120 0.00 -11.31 -17.86
CA ASP A 120 -1.37 -11.77 -18.08
C ASP A 120 -2.23 -11.61 -16.81
N VAL A 121 -2.74 -10.39 -16.65
CA VAL A 121 -3.59 -10.00 -15.52
C VAL A 121 -4.82 -10.89 -15.36
N ALA A 122 -5.41 -11.36 -16.46
CA ALA A 122 -6.62 -12.18 -16.41
C ALA A 122 -6.32 -13.57 -15.86
N ALA A 123 -5.27 -14.22 -16.37
CA ALA A 123 -4.81 -15.51 -15.88
C ALA A 123 -4.39 -15.46 -14.40
N ILE A 124 -3.69 -14.39 -13.99
CA ILE A 124 -3.30 -14.20 -12.58
C ILE A 124 -4.54 -14.03 -11.68
N LYS A 125 -5.54 -13.24 -12.10
CA LYS A 125 -6.80 -13.11 -11.35
C LYS A 125 -7.53 -14.44 -11.21
N GLU A 126 -7.62 -15.21 -12.28
CA GLU A 126 -8.26 -16.53 -12.27
C GLU A 126 -7.56 -17.49 -11.30
N ARG A 127 -6.22 -17.51 -11.29
CA ARG A 127 -5.42 -18.32 -10.35
C ARG A 127 -5.58 -17.90 -8.89
N LEU A 128 -5.66 -16.59 -8.62
CA LEU A 128 -5.74 -16.07 -7.27
C LEU A 128 -7.16 -16.12 -6.67
N ALA A 129 -8.21 -16.04 -7.49
CA ALA A 129 -9.59 -15.97 -7.01
C ALA A 129 -9.98 -17.09 -6.02
N PRO A 130 -9.67 -18.38 -6.28
CA PRO A 130 -9.98 -19.46 -5.35
C PRO A 130 -9.35 -19.28 -3.96
N ALA A 131 -8.12 -18.74 -3.89
CA ALA A 131 -7.41 -18.52 -2.63
C ALA A 131 -8.08 -17.42 -1.78
N PHE A 132 -8.51 -16.33 -2.42
CA PHE A 132 -9.26 -15.26 -1.74
C PHE A 132 -10.66 -15.72 -1.30
N GLU A 133 -11.35 -16.49 -2.13
CA GLU A 133 -12.64 -17.09 -1.78
C GLU A 133 -12.53 -18.07 -0.61
N ALA A 134 -11.51 -18.95 -0.63
CA ALA A 134 -11.22 -19.87 0.46
C ALA A 134 -10.91 -19.12 1.76
N TYR A 135 -10.12 -18.04 1.70
CA TYR A 135 -9.84 -17.20 2.87
C TYR A 135 -11.11 -16.59 3.46
N ARG A 136 -11.98 -15.99 2.62
CA ARG A 136 -13.24 -15.39 3.07
C ARG A 136 -14.15 -16.44 3.72
N LYS A 137 -14.28 -17.61 3.10
CA LYS A 137 -15.05 -18.73 3.63
C LYS A 137 -14.50 -19.21 4.97
N MET A 138 -13.18 -19.38 5.09
CA MET A 138 -12.53 -19.75 6.35
C MET A 138 -12.83 -18.73 7.45
N TYR A 139 -12.76 -17.43 7.14
CA TYR A 139 -13.04 -16.37 8.11
C TYR A 139 -14.53 -16.33 8.51
N GLU A 140 -15.45 -16.58 7.58
CA GLU A 140 -16.88 -16.70 7.86
C GLU A 140 -17.20 -17.92 8.72
N GLU A 141 -16.57 -19.07 8.45
CA GLU A 141 -16.69 -20.28 9.28
C GLU A 141 -16.16 -20.05 10.70
N TYR A 142 -14.99 -19.41 10.82
CA TYR A 142 -14.42 -18.99 12.11
C TYR A 142 -15.39 -18.10 12.89
N TYR A 143 -15.93 -17.05 12.25
CA TYR A 143 -16.90 -16.17 12.89
C TYR A 143 -18.15 -16.93 13.33
N ASN A 144 -18.74 -17.76 12.45
CA ASN A 144 -19.98 -18.47 12.76
C ASN A 144 -19.81 -19.54 13.84
N THR A 145 -18.63 -20.15 13.94
CA THR A 145 -18.33 -21.17 14.94
C THR A 145 -18.05 -20.57 16.31
N CYS A 146 -17.44 -19.37 16.37
CA CYS A 146 -17.00 -18.76 17.62
C CYS A 146 -17.90 -17.63 18.15
N LYS A 147 -18.85 -17.13 17.35
CA LYS A 147 -19.73 -16.02 17.76
C LYS A 147 -20.62 -16.35 18.94
N HIS A 148 -20.82 -15.35 19.77
CA HIS A 148 -21.81 -15.33 20.85
C HIS A 148 -23.09 -14.66 20.38
N SER A 149 -24.17 -14.80 21.15
CA SER A 149 -25.46 -14.16 20.85
C SER A 149 -25.38 -12.63 20.84
N ASN A 150 -24.40 -12.03 21.52
CA ASN A 150 -24.16 -10.60 21.60
C ASN A 150 -22.96 -10.12 20.75
N SER A 151 -22.38 -10.98 19.90
CA SER A 151 -21.23 -10.59 19.08
C SER A 151 -21.61 -9.52 18.03
N PRO A 152 -20.72 -8.55 17.74
CA PRO A 152 -20.90 -7.61 16.63
C PRO A 152 -21.01 -8.34 15.28
N ALA A 153 -21.50 -7.63 14.26
CA ALA A 153 -21.55 -8.15 12.90
C ALA A 153 -20.15 -8.55 12.39
N ILE A 154 -20.10 -9.55 11.53
CA ILE A 154 -18.84 -9.99 10.92
C ILE A 154 -18.14 -8.83 10.21
N ARG A 155 -16.83 -8.73 10.42
CA ARG A 155 -15.98 -7.75 9.73
C ARG A 155 -15.79 -8.10 8.26
N ASP A 156 -15.12 -7.23 7.51
CA ASP A 156 -14.66 -7.57 6.16
C ASP A 156 -13.86 -8.88 6.21
N ALA A 157 -14.22 -9.85 5.37
CA ALA A 157 -13.62 -11.19 5.37
C ALA A 157 -12.40 -11.30 4.45
N ASN A 158 -12.00 -10.21 3.78
CA ASN A 158 -10.78 -10.15 2.98
C ASN A 158 -9.52 -10.30 3.86
N PRO A 159 -8.44 -10.89 3.34
CA PRO A 159 -7.16 -10.92 4.06
C PRO A 159 -6.62 -9.51 4.25
N VAL A 160 -6.03 -9.27 5.42
CA VAL A 160 -5.28 -8.04 5.69
C VAL A 160 -3.81 -8.23 5.33
N ILE A 161 -3.20 -9.33 5.77
CA ILE A 161 -1.82 -9.68 5.46
C ILE A 161 -1.78 -10.71 4.33
N ILE A 162 -0.94 -10.45 3.33
CA ILE A 162 -0.69 -11.34 2.20
C ILE A 162 0.81 -11.57 2.06
N LEU A 163 1.24 -12.83 1.99
CA LEU A 163 2.64 -13.24 1.88
C LEU A 163 2.92 -13.77 0.46
N PHE A 164 3.95 -13.22 -0.18
CA PHE A 164 4.41 -13.66 -1.50
C PHE A 164 5.85 -14.18 -1.39
N LYS A 165 5.99 -15.51 -1.38
CA LYS A 165 7.27 -16.24 -1.32
C LYS A 165 8.28 -15.64 -2.31
N GLY A 166 9.51 -15.41 -1.85
CA GLY A 166 10.59 -14.81 -2.64
C GLY A 166 10.51 -13.29 -2.89
N VAL A 167 9.38 -12.64 -2.55
CA VAL A 167 9.10 -11.23 -2.88
C VAL A 167 8.90 -10.35 -1.63
N GLY A 168 7.98 -10.71 -0.74
CA GLY A 168 7.72 -9.91 0.46
C GLY A 168 6.30 -10.05 1.01
N MET A 169 5.88 -9.05 1.76
CA MET A 169 4.57 -8.99 2.41
C MET A 169 3.80 -7.74 1.99
N PHE A 170 2.50 -7.93 1.78
CA PHE A 170 1.54 -6.86 1.57
C PHE A 170 0.58 -6.78 2.75
N ALA A 171 0.17 -5.56 3.08
CA ALA A 171 -0.92 -5.29 4.00
C ALA A 171 -1.94 -4.36 3.34
N PHE A 172 -3.23 -4.69 3.45
CA PHE A 172 -4.32 -3.87 2.93
C PHE A 172 -5.30 -3.49 4.04
N ALA A 173 -5.57 -2.19 4.19
CA ALA A 173 -6.48 -1.68 5.20
C ALA A 173 -7.19 -0.41 4.73
N LYS A 174 -8.15 0.11 5.50
CA LYS A 174 -8.95 1.30 5.16
C LYS A 174 -8.15 2.59 4.90
N ASP A 175 -6.92 2.66 5.42
CA ASP A 175 -6.00 3.79 5.26
C ASP A 175 -4.55 3.33 5.33
N LYS A 176 -3.62 4.16 4.83
CA LYS A 176 -2.20 3.82 4.73
C LYS A 176 -1.54 3.55 6.08
N GLN A 177 -1.85 4.35 7.08
CA GLN A 177 -1.27 4.18 8.42
C GLN A 177 -1.65 2.82 8.99
N THR A 178 -2.92 2.44 8.91
CA THR A 178 -3.42 1.14 9.37
C THR A 178 -2.79 0.00 8.58
N ALA A 179 -2.61 0.13 7.26
CA ALA A 179 -1.95 -0.87 6.44
C ALA A 179 -0.47 -1.06 6.84
N ARG A 180 0.29 0.03 7.00
CA ARG A 180 1.68 -0.02 7.48
C ARG A 180 1.78 -0.64 8.86
N VAL A 181 0.93 -0.21 9.79
CA VAL A 181 0.92 -0.70 11.17
C VAL A 181 0.56 -2.19 11.21
N ALA A 182 -0.37 -2.67 10.37
CA ALA A 182 -0.66 -4.09 10.23
C ALA A 182 0.56 -4.89 9.77
N ALA A 183 1.32 -4.40 8.78
CA ALA A 183 2.57 -5.00 8.36
C ALA A 183 3.60 -5.04 9.51
N GLU A 184 3.77 -3.95 10.26
CA GLU A 184 4.67 -3.89 11.42
C GLU A 184 4.28 -4.89 12.52
N PHE A 185 2.99 -4.99 12.84
CA PHE A 185 2.48 -5.97 13.80
C PHE A 185 2.72 -7.41 13.34
N TYR A 186 2.54 -7.70 12.06
CA TYR A 186 2.82 -9.04 11.55
C TYR A 186 4.33 -9.35 11.55
N THR A 187 5.18 -8.39 11.23
CA THR A 187 6.64 -8.53 11.39
C THR A 187 7.03 -8.80 12.86
N ASN A 188 6.34 -8.18 13.82
CA ASN A 188 6.53 -8.50 15.24
C ASN A 188 6.04 -9.90 15.58
N ALA A 189 4.91 -10.36 15.02
CA ALA A 189 4.46 -11.74 15.16
C ALA A 189 5.50 -12.73 14.63
N ILE A 190 6.16 -12.45 13.50
CA ILE A 190 7.28 -13.24 12.97
C ILE A 190 8.42 -13.35 13.99
N ASN A 191 8.80 -12.25 14.64
CA ASN A 191 9.85 -12.29 15.66
C ASN A 191 9.44 -13.11 16.90
N VAL A 192 8.15 -13.06 17.29
CA VAL A 192 7.65 -13.90 18.39
C VAL A 192 7.69 -15.37 17.99
N MET A 193 7.27 -15.71 16.76
CA MET A 193 7.39 -17.08 16.23
C MET A 193 8.86 -17.53 16.23
N LYS A 194 9.78 -16.69 15.75
CA LYS A 194 11.22 -16.96 15.77
C LYS A 194 11.75 -17.25 17.18
N GLY A 195 11.40 -16.39 18.14
CA GLY A 195 11.79 -16.53 19.55
C GLY A 195 11.25 -17.81 20.17
N ALA A 196 9.96 -18.10 19.96
CA ALA A 196 9.31 -19.29 20.49
C ALA A 196 9.93 -20.58 19.94
N GLU A 197 10.17 -20.66 18.63
CA GLU A 197 10.78 -21.83 17.98
C GLU A 197 12.26 -22.04 18.36
N ALA A 198 12.96 -20.98 18.78
CA ALA A 198 14.34 -21.10 19.28
C ALA A 198 14.41 -21.79 20.65
N VAL A 199 13.39 -21.58 21.49
CA VAL A 199 13.35 -22.07 22.87
C VAL A 199 12.55 -23.37 22.96
N SER A 200 11.37 -23.43 22.35
CA SER A 200 10.48 -24.58 22.33
C SER A 200 9.69 -24.62 21.01
N GLU A 201 8.40 -24.30 21.05
CA GLU A 201 7.49 -24.35 19.91
C GLU A 201 6.48 -23.20 20.05
N TYR A 202 6.18 -22.53 18.93
CA TYR A 202 5.16 -21.50 18.88
C TYR A 202 3.77 -22.14 18.94
N THR A 203 2.98 -21.71 19.91
CA THR A 203 1.58 -22.11 20.07
C THR A 203 0.70 -20.87 20.01
N SER A 204 -0.29 -20.87 19.12
CA SER A 204 -1.26 -19.78 19.02
C SER A 204 -2.43 -19.97 20.00
N LEU A 205 -3.18 -18.89 20.22
CA LEU A 205 -4.39 -18.95 21.03
C LEU A 205 -5.45 -19.86 20.38
N PRO A 206 -6.24 -20.60 21.18
CA PRO A 206 -7.43 -21.27 20.68
C PRO A 206 -8.35 -20.29 19.94
N ARG A 207 -9.00 -20.75 18.87
CA ARG A 207 -9.87 -19.90 18.02
C ARG A 207 -10.93 -19.14 18.82
N GLN A 208 -11.52 -19.75 19.84
CA GLN A 208 -12.52 -19.07 20.67
C GLN A 208 -11.93 -17.88 21.45
N GLU A 209 -10.71 -18.00 21.98
CA GLU A 209 -10.04 -16.91 22.68
C GLU A 209 -9.60 -15.80 21.73
N ALA A 210 -9.07 -16.18 20.56
CA ALA A 210 -8.77 -15.22 19.49
C ALA A 210 -10.04 -14.43 19.07
N PHE A 211 -11.19 -15.10 18.99
CA PHE A 211 -12.46 -14.47 18.66
C PHE A 211 -12.92 -13.49 19.74
N ASN A 212 -12.83 -13.89 21.01
CA ASN A 212 -13.22 -13.05 22.14
C ASN A 212 -12.41 -11.75 22.18
N ILE A 213 -11.14 -11.80 21.76
CA ILE A 213 -10.27 -10.63 21.62
C ILE A 213 -10.65 -9.81 20.39
N GLU A 214 -10.74 -10.44 19.21
CA GLU A 214 -10.99 -9.73 17.96
C GLU A 214 -12.34 -8.99 18.00
N TYR A 215 -13.37 -9.63 18.54
CA TYR A 215 -14.74 -9.10 18.63
C TYR A 215 -15.07 -8.54 20.03
N TRP A 216 -14.06 -8.11 20.78
CA TRP A 216 -14.24 -7.56 22.11
C TRP A 216 -15.13 -6.30 22.10
N LEU A 217 -16.24 -6.33 22.86
CA LEU A 217 -17.27 -5.29 22.84
C LEU A 217 -16.76 -3.90 23.24
N LEU A 218 -15.77 -3.82 24.13
CA LEU A 218 -15.18 -2.52 24.51
C LEU A 218 -14.40 -1.90 23.36
N GLU A 219 -13.73 -2.71 22.55
CA GLU A 219 -13.03 -2.22 21.36
C GLU A 219 -14.04 -1.83 20.27
N GLU A 220 -15.08 -2.62 20.07
CA GLU A 220 -16.17 -2.28 19.15
C GLU A 220 -16.81 -0.93 19.51
N ALA A 221 -17.04 -0.66 20.79
CA ALA A 221 -17.56 0.61 21.25
C ALA A 221 -16.62 1.80 20.93
N LYS A 222 -15.30 1.59 20.89
CA LYS A 222 -14.35 2.62 20.43
C LYS A 222 -14.46 2.82 18.92
N LEU A 223 -14.56 1.75 18.15
CA LEU A 223 -14.69 1.81 16.69
C LEU A 223 -15.97 2.55 16.27
N GLN A 224 -17.09 2.30 16.95
CA GLN A 224 -18.36 2.99 16.68
C GLN A 224 -18.34 4.49 17.01
N ARG A 225 -17.42 4.93 17.88
CA ARG A 225 -17.22 6.36 18.23
C ARG A 225 -16.28 7.08 17.26
N MET A 226 -15.62 6.36 16.35
CA MET A 226 -14.76 6.99 15.37
C MET A 226 -15.57 7.90 14.43
N PRO A 227 -15.00 9.04 13.99
CA PRO A 227 -15.65 9.86 12.99
C PRO A 227 -15.88 9.06 11.71
N LYS A 228 -16.96 9.40 10.99
CA LYS A 228 -17.22 8.81 9.69
C LYS A 228 -16.01 9.03 8.76
N PRO A 229 -15.70 8.06 7.88
CA PRO A 229 -14.67 8.24 6.86
C PRO A 229 -14.94 9.52 6.06
N LYS A 230 -13.86 10.19 5.65
CA LYS A 230 -13.94 11.36 4.76
C LYS A 230 -14.28 10.90 3.34
N ALA A 231 -14.68 11.84 2.50
CA ALA A 231 -15.22 11.54 1.16
C ALA A 231 -14.24 10.76 0.27
N LEU A 232 -12.93 10.96 0.45
CA LEU A 232 -11.89 10.30 -0.35
C LEU A 232 -11.05 9.30 0.45
N SER A 233 -11.51 8.89 1.64
CA SER A 233 -10.88 7.80 2.38
C SER A 233 -10.80 6.53 1.54
N GLY A 234 -9.62 5.89 1.51
CA GLY A 234 -9.37 4.71 0.69
C GLY A 234 -9.03 4.99 -0.77
N ARG A 235 -8.97 6.26 -1.21
CA ARG A 235 -8.61 6.66 -2.58
C ARG A 235 -7.13 7.01 -2.73
N ILE A 236 -6.56 6.66 -3.87
CA ILE A 236 -5.18 6.96 -4.26
C ILE A 236 -5.18 7.92 -5.44
N ALA A 237 -4.57 9.09 -5.31
CA ALA A 237 -4.56 10.10 -6.36
C ALA A 237 -3.14 10.43 -6.84
N LEU A 238 -2.89 10.37 -8.15
CA LEU A 238 -1.68 10.90 -8.77
C LEU A 238 -2.00 12.24 -9.43
N ILE A 239 -1.24 13.28 -9.06
CA ILE A 239 -1.44 14.65 -9.53
C ILE A 239 -0.18 15.10 -10.25
N THR A 240 -0.26 15.30 -11.56
CA THR A 240 0.91 15.75 -12.33
C THR A 240 1.19 17.23 -12.09
N GLY A 241 2.47 17.62 -11.97
CA GLY A 241 2.86 18.99 -11.65
C GLY A 241 2.35 19.47 -10.27
N SER A 242 2.31 18.57 -9.29
CA SER A 242 1.82 18.84 -7.93
C SER A 242 2.87 19.38 -6.97
N ALA A 243 4.09 19.66 -7.42
CA ALA A 243 5.08 20.33 -6.58
C ALA A 243 4.88 21.86 -6.49
N GLY A 244 3.96 22.42 -7.28
CA GLY A 244 3.63 23.84 -7.26
C GLY A 244 2.19 24.16 -7.67
N GLY A 245 1.82 25.44 -7.54
CA GLY A 245 0.59 26.01 -8.09
C GLY A 245 -0.71 25.25 -7.76
N ILE A 246 -1.55 25.09 -8.79
CA ILE A 246 -2.86 24.44 -8.69
C ILE A 246 -2.71 22.97 -8.29
N GLY A 247 -1.75 22.25 -8.87
CA GLY A 247 -1.53 20.83 -8.56
C GLY A 247 -1.24 20.59 -7.09
N LYS A 248 -0.39 21.42 -6.46
CA LYS A 248 -0.12 21.32 -5.02
C LYS A 248 -1.37 21.57 -4.19
N ALA A 249 -2.15 22.59 -4.55
CA ALA A 249 -3.39 22.91 -3.85
C ALA A 249 -4.42 21.77 -3.94
N ILE A 250 -4.56 21.15 -5.12
CA ILE A 250 -5.41 19.96 -5.32
C ILE A 250 -4.91 18.83 -4.44
N ALA A 251 -3.61 18.51 -4.46
CA ALA A 251 -3.05 17.44 -3.65
C ALA A 251 -3.31 17.65 -2.15
N LYS A 252 -3.13 18.87 -1.63
CA LYS A 252 -3.46 19.21 -0.23
C LYS A 252 -4.93 18.99 0.08
N LYS A 253 -5.83 19.39 -0.83
CA LYS A 253 -7.27 19.20 -0.66
C LYS A 253 -7.63 17.72 -0.63
N LEU A 254 -7.10 16.91 -1.55
CA LEU A 254 -7.37 15.47 -1.60
C LEU A 254 -6.91 14.75 -0.32
N VAL A 255 -5.71 15.08 0.18
CA VAL A 255 -5.22 14.55 1.47
C VAL A 255 -6.11 14.99 2.63
N SER A 256 -6.54 16.26 2.65
CA SER A 256 -7.46 16.76 3.68
C SER A 256 -8.81 16.04 3.68
N GLU A 257 -9.22 15.48 2.54
CA GLU A 257 -10.42 14.66 2.35
C GLU A 257 -10.17 13.15 2.50
N GLY A 258 -8.98 12.75 2.97
CA GLY A 258 -8.66 11.39 3.36
C GLY A 258 -8.01 10.51 2.28
N ALA A 259 -7.73 11.05 1.10
CA ALA A 259 -6.97 10.33 0.08
C ALA A 259 -5.47 10.24 0.47
N VAL A 260 -4.77 9.28 -0.12
CA VAL A 260 -3.31 9.33 -0.23
C VAL A 260 -2.91 9.85 -1.60
N VAL A 261 -1.82 10.60 -1.68
CA VAL A 261 -1.41 11.25 -2.93
C VAL A 261 -0.03 10.84 -3.40
N VAL A 262 0.12 10.66 -4.71
CA VAL A 262 1.39 10.56 -5.40
C VAL A 262 1.70 11.94 -5.93
N LEU A 263 2.61 12.64 -5.24
CA LEU A 263 3.10 13.93 -5.69
C LEU A 263 4.04 13.73 -6.86
N ASN A 264 3.84 14.50 -7.92
CA ASN A 264 4.63 14.41 -9.12
C ASN A 264 5.06 15.78 -9.65
N ASP A 265 6.32 15.90 -10.05
CA ASP A 265 6.85 16.99 -10.87
C ASP A 265 8.12 16.49 -11.59
N MET A 266 8.50 17.12 -12.70
CA MET A 266 9.76 16.82 -13.39
C MET A 266 10.96 17.46 -12.67
N ASN A 267 10.73 18.51 -11.90
CA ASN A 267 11.75 19.17 -11.09
C ASN A 267 11.89 18.48 -9.72
N ALA A 268 12.95 17.70 -9.55
CA ALA A 268 13.20 16.91 -8.35
C ALA A 268 13.36 17.76 -7.08
N GLU A 269 14.02 18.93 -7.15
CA GLU A 269 14.22 19.80 -5.99
C GLU A 269 12.89 20.38 -5.48
N ARG A 270 12.05 20.87 -6.40
CA ARG A 270 10.72 21.37 -6.08
C ARG A 270 9.85 20.26 -5.49
N LEU A 271 9.94 19.06 -6.06
CA LEU A 271 9.19 17.89 -5.57
C LEU A 271 9.64 17.50 -4.16
N ALA A 272 10.94 17.51 -3.87
CA ALA A 272 11.46 17.26 -2.53
C ALA A 272 10.95 18.30 -1.51
N GLY A 273 10.96 19.59 -1.87
CA GLY A 273 10.39 20.65 -1.02
C GLY A 273 8.89 20.47 -0.77
N ALA A 274 8.12 20.06 -1.77
CA ALA A 274 6.71 19.71 -1.59
C ALA A 274 6.53 18.48 -0.69
N GLY A 275 7.43 17.50 -0.77
CA GLY A 275 7.41 16.33 0.11
C GLY A 275 7.56 16.72 1.59
N GLU A 276 8.60 17.48 1.95
CA GLU A 276 8.77 17.91 3.34
C GLU A 276 7.57 18.74 3.83
N GLU A 277 7.02 19.62 2.98
CA GLU A 277 5.80 20.36 3.29
C GLU A 277 4.60 19.43 3.59
N PHE A 278 4.40 18.36 2.81
CA PHE A 278 3.33 17.41 3.05
C PHE A 278 3.55 16.54 4.28
N LYS A 279 4.81 16.18 4.57
CA LYS A 279 5.18 15.44 5.77
C LYS A 279 4.87 16.25 7.03
N ASP A 280 5.19 17.53 7.05
CA ASP A 280 4.92 18.42 8.18
C ASP A 280 3.42 18.64 8.39
N LEU A 281 2.66 18.80 7.30
CA LEU A 281 1.22 19.09 7.37
C LEU A 281 0.34 17.87 7.62
N PHE A 282 0.70 16.71 7.07
CA PHE A 282 -0.19 15.54 6.98
C PHE A 282 0.46 14.22 7.41
N GLY A 283 1.76 14.21 7.67
CA GLY A 283 2.51 13.01 8.04
C GLY A 283 2.92 12.13 6.86
N LYS A 284 3.91 11.25 7.10
CA LYS A 284 4.55 10.41 6.09
C LYS A 284 3.63 9.39 5.39
N ASP A 285 2.52 9.01 6.02
CA ASP A 285 1.60 8.01 5.50
C ASP A 285 0.57 8.62 4.51
N SER A 286 0.59 9.95 4.32
CA SER A 286 -0.38 10.65 3.47
C SER A 286 0.05 10.80 2.00
N TYR A 287 1.33 10.61 1.68
CA TYR A 287 1.85 10.85 0.34
C TYR A 287 3.08 10.00 0.01
N THR A 288 3.38 9.90 -1.28
CA THR A 288 4.69 9.49 -1.81
C THR A 288 5.08 10.46 -2.94
N THR A 289 6.32 10.42 -3.41
CA THR A 289 6.81 11.27 -4.50
C THR A 289 7.26 10.42 -5.69
N ALA A 290 7.04 10.91 -6.90
CA ALA A 290 7.57 10.34 -8.13
C ALA A 290 8.03 11.46 -9.06
N VAL A 291 9.33 11.50 -9.37
CA VAL A 291 9.84 12.40 -10.41
C VAL A 291 9.39 11.87 -11.76
N MET A 292 8.71 12.68 -12.56
CA MET A 292 8.19 12.26 -13.87
C MET A 292 8.04 13.45 -14.80
N ASP A 293 8.60 13.32 -15.99
CA ASP A 293 8.19 14.04 -17.19
C ASP A 293 6.97 13.33 -17.79
N VAL A 294 5.87 14.07 -17.97
CA VAL A 294 4.62 13.55 -18.57
C VAL A 294 4.78 13.13 -20.03
N THR A 295 5.90 13.45 -20.67
CA THR A 295 6.21 13.05 -22.05
C THR A 295 7.05 11.78 -22.16
N SER A 296 7.61 11.28 -21.04
CA SER A 296 8.41 10.03 -21.00
C SER A 296 7.58 8.85 -20.51
N THR A 297 7.35 7.89 -21.40
CA THR A 297 6.65 6.63 -21.09
C THR A 297 7.31 5.83 -19.99
N GLU A 298 8.64 5.85 -19.93
CA GLU A 298 9.44 5.12 -18.94
C GLU A 298 9.26 5.71 -17.56
N GLN A 299 9.32 7.05 -17.44
CA GLN A 299 9.10 7.72 -16.17
C GLN A 299 7.65 7.60 -15.70
N ILE A 300 6.69 7.60 -16.62
CA ILE A 300 5.27 7.37 -16.30
C ILE A 300 5.07 5.96 -15.73
N SER A 301 5.66 4.94 -16.36
CA SER A 301 5.61 3.58 -15.83
C SER A 301 6.22 3.50 -14.43
N ALA A 302 7.40 4.10 -14.23
CA ALA A 302 8.06 4.12 -12.93
C ALA A 302 7.22 4.84 -11.85
N ALA A 303 6.52 5.93 -12.19
CA ALA A 303 5.62 6.61 -11.26
C ALA A 303 4.41 5.77 -10.88
N MET A 304 3.85 5.00 -11.82
CA MET A 304 2.77 4.05 -11.54
C MET A 304 3.26 2.89 -10.65
N ASP A 305 4.49 2.41 -10.87
CA ASP A 305 5.09 1.38 -10.02
C ASP A 305 5.32 1.89 -8.59
N ILE A 306 5.78 3.13 -8.43
CA ILE A 306 5.90 3.79 -7.13
C ILE A 306 4.53 3.88 -6.44
N ALA A 307 3.47 4.25 -7.17
CA ALA A 307 2.11 4.30 -6.64
C ALA A 307 1.61 2.91 -6.20
N ALA A 308 1.87 1.89 -7.02
CA ALA A 308 1.52 0.50 -6.73
C ALA A 308 2.25 -0.04 -5.50
N LEU A 309 3.55 0.21 -5.37
CA LEU A 309 4.35 -0.18 -4.20
C LEU A 309 3.92 0.57 -2.93
N ALA A 310 3.72 1.87 -3.05
CA ALA A 310 3.40 2.71 -1.91
C ALA A 310 1.98 2.46 -1.41
N PHE A 311 0.99 2.30 -2.30
CA PHE A 311 -0.42 2.34 -1.93
C PHE A 311 -1.27 1.22 -2.52
N GLY A 312 -0.70 0.36 -3.36
CA GLY A 312 -1.42 -0.72 -4.01
C GLY A 312 -2.09 -0.35 -5.33
N GLY A 313 -1.89 0.87 -5.87
CA GLY A 313 -2.34 1.23 -7.21
C GLY A 313 -2.66 2.72 -7.37
N VAL A 314 -3.65 3.07 -8.21
CA VAL A 314 -4.11 4.45 -8.43
C VAL A 314 -5.59 4.48 -8.80
N ASP A 315 -6.34 5.42 -8.23
CA ASP A 315 -7.79 5.58 -8.44
C ASP A 315 -8.17 6.89 -9.12
N ILE A 316 -7.39 7.94 -8.88
CA ILE A 316 -7.68 9.29 -9.37
C ILE A 316 -6.44 9.81 -10.09
N ILE A 317 -6.61 10.23 -11.34
CA ILE A 317 -5.58 10.97 -12.07
C ILE A 317 -6.02 12.42 -12.21
N VAL A 318 -5.14 13.33 -11.82
CA VAL A 318 -5.29 14.75 -12.11
C VAL A 318 -4.19 15.16 -13.07
N ASN A 319 -4.54 15.26 -14.36
CA ASN A 319 -3.67 15.78 -15.40
C ASN A 319 -3.60 17.30 -15.30
N ASN A 320 -2.74 17.79 -14.39
CA ASN A 320 -2.55 19.19 -14.07
C ASN A 320 -1.26 19.78 -14.66
N ALA A 321 -0.23 18.97 -14.91
CA ALA A 321 1.03 19.45 -15.48
C ALA A 321 0.78 20.24 -16.78
N GLY A 322 1.45 21.38 -16.91
CA GLY A 322 1.30 22.22 -18.08
C GLY A 322 2.16 23.46 -18.04
N LEU A 323 2.32 24.05 -19.21
CA LEU A 323 3.05 25.28 -19.46
C LEU A 323 2.26 26.13 -20.45
N SER A 324 2.61 27.42 -20.55
CA SER A 324 1.99 28.35 -21.50
C SER A 324 3.07 29.15 -22.19
N ILE A 325 2.99 29.24 -23.52
CA ILE A 325 3.86 30.09 -24.34
C ILE A 325 2.97 31.18 -24.94
N SER A 326 3.20 32.41 -24.51
CA SER A 326 2.43 33.57 -24.98
C SER A 326 3.20 34.27 -26.11
N LYS A 327 2.80 34.04 -27.37
CA LYS A 327 3.35 34.68 -28.57
C LYS A 327 2.25 34.87 -29.61
N THR A 328 2.42 35.85 -30.50
CA THR A 328 1.53 35.96 -31.67
C THR A 328 1.58 34.67 -32.51
N ILE A 329 0.60 34.44 -33.38
CA ILE A 329 0.64 33.27 -34.27
C ILE A 329 1.83 33.32 -35.23
N ALA A 330 2.23 34.52 -35.67
CA ALA A 330 3.37 34.70 -36.58
C ALA A 330 4.72 34.41 -35.90
N ASP A 331 4.83 34.67 -34.59
CA ASP A 331 6.05 34.45 -33.82
C ASP A 331 6.12 33.07 -33.15
N HIS A 332 5.05 32.28 -33.23
CA HIS A 332 5.04 30.91 -32.73
C HIS A 332 5.90 30.03 -33.62
N THR A 333 6.96 29.47 -33.05
CA THR A 333 7.77 28.49 -33.77
C THR A 333 7.11 27.12 -33.70
N THR A 334 7.42 26.25 -34.67
CA THR A 334 7.00 24.83 -34.61
C THR A 334 7.45 24.17 -33.31
N LYS A 335 8.65 24.50 -32.81
CA LYS A 335 9.15 23.99 -31.52
C LYS A 335 8.28 24.41 -30.34
N ASP A 336 7.79 25.65 -30.31
CA ASP A 336 6.87 26.10 -29.25
C ASP A 336 5.55 25.32 -29.32
N TRP A 337 5.04 25.11 -30.53
CA TRP A 337 3.81 24.37 -30.79
C TRP A 337 3.92 22.90 -30.36
N ASP A 338 4.97 22.21 -30.81
CA ASP A 338 5.25 20.82 -30.49
C ASP A 338 5.38 20.63 -28.98
N LEU A 339 6.14 21.50 -28.30
CA LEU A 339 6.28 21.44 -26.83
C LEU A 339 4.93 21.56 -26.11
N LEU A 340 4.06 22.47 -26.55
CA LEU A 340 2.73 22.62 -25.95
C LEU A 340 1.88 21.36 -26.17
N TYR A 341 1.88 20.79 -27.37
CA TYR A 341 1.11 19.58 -27.67
C TYR A 341 1.66 18.34 -26.99
N ASP A 342 2.98 18.18 -26.95
CA ASP A 342 3.65 17.07 -26.28
C ASP A 342 3.28 17.04 -24.78
N VAL A 343 3.27 18.19 -24.11
CA VAL A 343 2.98 18.27 -22.68
C VAL A 343 1.46 18.27 -22.39
N LEU A 344 0.70 19.12 -23.06
CA LEU A 344 -0.70 19.40 -22.69
C LEU A 344 -1.71 18.42 -23.29
N VAL A 345 -1.35 17.71 -24.35
CA VAL A 345 -2.24 16.75 -25.04
C VAL A 345 -1.67 15.35 -24.93
N LYS A 346 -0.50 15.12 -25.53
CA LYS A 346 0.12 13.79 -25.56
C LYS A 346 0.48 13.31 -24.16
N GLY A 347 1.03 14.17 -23.32
CA GLY A 347 1.34 13.81 -21.93
C GLY A 347 0.12 13.38 -21.12
N GLN A 348 -1.01 14.09 -21.28
CA GLN A 348 -2.26 13.70 -20.63
C GLN A 348 -2.75 12.33 -21.12
N PHE A 349 -2.64 12.07 -22.43
CA PHE A 349 -2.95 10.77 -23.01
C PHE A 349 -2.07 9.66 -22.42
N LEU A 350 -0.75 9.84 -22.37
CA LEU A 350 0.19 8.83 -21.90
C LEU A 350 -0.04 8.48 -20.43
N VAL A 351 -0.19 9.49 -19.56
CA VAL A 351 -0.47 9.29 -18.14
C VAL A 351 -1.82 8.58 -17.95
N THR A 352 -2.85 9.01 -18.69
CA THR A 352 -4.18 8.40 -18.68
C THR A 352 -4.15 6.94 -19.13
N GLN A 353 -3.41 6.62 -20.19
CA GLN A 353 -3.28 5.26 -20.70
C GLN A 353 -2.65 4.33 -19.66
N ALA A 354 -1.54 4.75 -19.04
CA ALA A 354 -0.88 3.99 -17.99
C ALA A 354 -1.78 3.79 -16.77
N ALA A 355 -2.48 4.84 -16.32
CA ALA A 355 -3.41 4.77 -15.21
C ALA A 355 -4.60 3.84 -15.49
N ALA A 356 -5.17 3.89 -16.70
CA ALA A 356 -6.27 3.01 -17.10
C ALA A 356 -5.86 1.53 -17.06
N ALA A 357 -4.60 1.20 -17.38
CA ALA A 357 -4.09 -0.16 -17.22
C ALA A 357 -4.07 -0.60 -15.75
N ILE A 358 -3.62 0.27 -14.84
CA ILE A 358 -3.66 -0.01 -13.38
C ILE A 358 -5.10 -0.11 -12.87
N MET A 359 -6.00 0.79 -13.26
CA MET A 359 -7.42 0.76 -12.88
C MET A 359 -8.10 -0.55 -13.31
N LYS A 360 -7.80 -1.08 -14.50
CA LYS A 360 -8.29 -2.39 -14.97
C LYS A 360 -7.72 -3.56 -14.16
N LYS A 361 -6.45 -3.50 -13.75
CA LYS A 361 -5.86 -4.50 -12.85
C LYS A 361 -6.61 -4.55 -11.51
N GLN A 362 -6.91 -3.38 -10.94
CA GLN A 362 -7.61 -3.27 -9.66
C GLN A 362 -9.09 -3.65 -9.77
N ASP A 363 -9.75 -3.28 -10.86
CA ASP A 363 -11.18 -3.52 -11.09
C ASP A 363 -12.10 -2.93 -10.00
N VAL A 364 -11.75 -1.72 -9.56
CA VAL A 364 -12.50 -0.96 -8.55
C VAL A 364 -12.97 0.42 -9.05
N GLY A 365 -12.89 0.64 -10.36
CA GLY A 365 -13.17 1.91 -11.02
C GLY A 365 -12.07 2.95 -10.86
N GLY A 366 -12.34 4.18 -11.27
CA GLY A 366 -11.40 5.30 -11.18
C GLY A 366 -11.90 6.56 -11.89
N ASP A 367 -11.26 7.69 -11.59
CA ASP A 367 -11.62 9.01 -12.11
C ASP A 367 -10.41 9.67 -12.78
N ILE A 368 -10.63 10.27 -13.95
CA ILE A 368 -9.60 11.01 -14.68
C ILE A 368 -10.06 12.45 -14.85
N ILE A 369 -9.26 13.37 -14.34
CA ILE A 369 -9.58 14.80 -14.24
C ILE A 369 -8.51 15.55 -15.04
N ASN A 370 -8.90 16.11 -16.18
CA ASN A 370 -8.02 16.90 -17.02
C ASN A 370 -8.20 18.39 -16.69
N ILE A 371 -7.12 19.04 -16.27
CA ILE A 371 -7.13 20.49 -16.04
C ILE A 371 -7.02 21.20 -17.39
N VAL A 372 -8.16 21.70 -17.85
CA VAL A 372 -8.27 22.49 -19.08
C VAL A 372 -8.07 23.98 -18.78
N SER A 373 -8.54 24.87 -19.66
CA SER A 373 -8.44 26.31 -19.50
C SER A 373 -9.67 27.00 -20.09
N LYS A 374 -9.98 28.22 -19.66
CA LYS A 374 -10.92 29.09 -20.39
C LYS A 374 -10.50 29.22 -21.86
N ASN A 375 -9.20 29.23 -22.14
CA ASN A 375 -8.67 29.34 -23.50
C ASN A 375 -9.01 28.14 -24.40
N ALA A 376 -9.48 27.02 -23.83
CA ALA A 376 -10.06 25.90 -24.56
C ALA A 376 -11.34 26.29 -25.31
N LEU A 377 -12.13 27.19 -24.72
CA LEU A 377 -13.42 27.63 -25.25
C LEU A 377 -13.35 29.02 -25.87
N VAL A 378 -12.51 29.90 -25.32
CA VAL A 378 -12.40 31.30 -25.75
C VAL A 378 -10.93 31.65 -25.89
N SER A 379 -10.41 31.61 -27.12
CA SER A 379 -9.01 31.93 -27.40
C SER A 379 -8.71 33.40 -27.09
N GLY A 380 -7.78 33.64 -26.16
CA GLY A 380 -7.20 34.96 -25.92
C GLY A 380 -6.14 35.32 -26.96
N PRO A 381 -5.80 36.62 -27.12
CA PRO A 381 -4.69 37.02 -27.96
C PRO A 381 -3.38 36.37 -27.49
N ASN A 382 -2.49 36.09 -28.43
CA ASN A 382 -1.15 35.54 -28.19
C ASN A 382 -1.09 34.14 -27.54
N ASN A 383 -2.19 33.39 -27.55
CA ASN A 383 -2.25 32.05 -26.95
C ASN A 383 -2.70 30.99 -27.95
N ALA A 384 -2.35 31.12 -29.23
CA ALA A 384 -2.86 30.23 -30.26
C ALA A 384 -2.48 28.76 -30.00
N GLY A 385 -1.19 28.45 -29.78
CA GLY A 385 -0.75 27.09 -29.47
C GLY A 385 -1.33 26.57 -28.16
N TYR A 386 -1.32 27.39 -27.10
CA TYR A 386 -1.83 26.98 -25.78
C TYR A 386 -3.34 26.74 -25.79
N GLY A 387 -4.11 27.64 -26.40
CA GLY A 387 -5.56 27.52 -26.55
C GLY A 387 -5.92 26.29 -27.38
N SER A 388 -5.21 26.08 -28.50
CA SER A 388 -5.40 24.91 -29.37
C SER A 388 -5.12 23.58 -28.64
N ALA A 389 -4.10 23.52 -27.79
CA ALA A 389 -3.78 22.33 -27.01
C ALA A 389 -4.72 22.10 -25.80
N LYS A 390 -5.51 23.10 -25.40
CA LYS A 390 -6.47 23.00 -24.28
C LYS A 390 -7.91 22.77 -24.71
N ALA A 391 -8.26 23.09 -25.96
CA ALA A 391 -9.53 22.79 -26.60
C ALA A 391 -9.70 21.29 -26.78
#